data_AF-Q4T708-F1
#
_entry.id   AF-Q4T708-F1
#
_cell.length_a   1.000
_cell.length_b   1.000
_cell.length_c   1.000
_cell.angle_alpha   90.00
_cell.angle_beta   90.00
_cell.angle_gamma   90.00
#
_symmetry.space_group_name_H-M   'P 1'
#
loop_
_entity.id
_entity.type
_entity.pdbx_description
1 polymer ?
#
loop_
_entity_poly.entity_id
_entity_poly.type
_entity_poly.pdbx_seq_one_letter_code
_entity_poly.pdbx_strand_id
1 'polypeptide(L)'
;ITGIRIIGVITVTCLLGISMAGMAWESKAQVLFFVVIMISFASYIIGTIIPATPQKQAKGFFSYKVSCLLSTADIFATNFVPNWRGPEGSFFGMFSIFFPSATGILAGANISGDLKNPAMAIPRGTLLAILGTTVSYIIISATIGSCVVRDASGILNDSLSLTTSNENCTGFACHYGWDF
;
A
#
# COMPACT_ATOMS: atom_id res chain seq x y z
N ILE A 1 10.25 10.94 18.71
CA ILE A 1 11.59 10.40 18.33
C ILE A 1 12.12 9.41 19.38
N THR A 2 12.15 9.77 20.67
CA THR A 2 12.66 8.89 21.74
C THR A 2 11.89 7.56 21.89
N GLY A 3 10.55 7.57 21.75
CA GLY A 3 9.75 6.34 21.83
C GLY A 3 10.07 5.31 20.73
N ILE A 4 10.25 5.78 19.49
CA ILE A 4 10.63 4.93 18.34
C ILE A 4 12.01 4.31 18.58
N ARG A 5 12.95 5.07 19.14
CA ARG A 5 14.31 4.58 19.45
C ARG A 5 14.28 3.48 20.51
N ILE A 6 13.50 3.64 21.58
CA ILE A 6 13.40 2.65 22.65
C ILE A 6 12.80 1.34 22.11
N ILE A 7 11.68 1.42 21.39
CA ILE A 7 11.05 0.26 20.77
C ILE A 7 12.04 -0.41 19.80
N GLY A 8 12.76 0.37 18.99
CA GLY A 8 13.76 -0.15 18.06
C GLY A 8 14.88 -0.95 18.74
N VAL A 9 15.45 -0.44 19.85
CA VAL A 9 16.50 -1.14 20.59
C VAL A 9 15.99 -2.47 21.16
N ILE A 10 14.77 -2.46 21.74
CA ILE A 10 14.15 -3.68 22.28
C ILE A 10 13.93 -4.70 21.15
N THR A 11 13.30 -4.29 20.04
CA THR A 11 13.01 -5.19 18.93
C THR A 11 14.27 -5.78 18.31
N VAL A 12 15.31 -4.97 18.06
CA VAL A 12 16.58 -5.47 17.48
C VAL A 12 17.26 -6.46 18.41
N THR A 13 17.26 -6.21 19.72
CA THR A 13 17.85 -7.14 20.70
C THR A 13 17.10 -8.47 20.72
N CYS A 14 15.76 -8.43 20.68
CA CYS A 14 14.94 -9.64 20.59
C CYS A 14 15.17 -10.41 19.28
N LEU A 15 15.22 -9.71 18.14
CA LEU A 15 15.47 -10.33 16.83
C LEU A 15 16.85 -10.99 16.78
N LEU A 16 17.87 -10.37 17.38
CA LEU A 16 19.19 -10.96 17.52
C LEU A 16 19.13 -12.26 18.34
N GLY A 17 18.43 -12.24 19.48
CA GLY A 17 18.21 -13.44 20.30
C GLY A 17 17.53 -14.58 19.53
N ILE A 18 16.52 -14.26 18.72
CA ILE A 18 15.82 -15.25 17.89
C ILE A 18 16.76 -15.80 16.80
N SER A 19 17.56 -14.94 16.15
CA SER A 19 18.50 -15.37 15.10
C SER A 19 19.56 -16.35 15.61
N MET A 20 19.94 -16.26 16.88
CA MET A 20 20.90 -17.18 17.51
C MET A 20 20.28 -18.53 17.88
N ALA A 21 18.95 -18.63 18.06
CA ALA A 21 18.28 -19.84 18.52
C ALA A 21 18.16 -20.94 17.44
N GLY A 22 18.32 -20.61 16.15
CA GLY A 22 18.56 -21.60 15.08
C GLY A 22 17.77 -21.41 13.78
N MET A 23 18.44 -21.60 12.65
CA MET A 23 17.94 -21.40 11.27
C MET A 23 16.82 -22.36 10.84
N ALA A 24 16.61 -23.48 11.55
CA ALA A 24 15.59 -24.47 11.21
C ALA A 24 14.14 -23.99 11.49
N TRP A 25 13.97 -23.12 12.49
CA TRP A 25 12.67 -22.50 12.79
C TRP A 25 12.36 -21.36 11.82
N GLU A 26 13.40 -20.67 11.37
CA GLU A 26 13.31 -19.50 10.48
C GLU A 26 12.68 -19.85 9.13
N SER A 27 13.15 -20.91 8.47
CA SER A 27 12.65 -21.31 7.15
C SER A 27 11.16 -21.71 7.17
N LYS A 28 10.68 -22.29 8.29
CA LYS A 28 9.26 -22.60 8.49
C LYS A 28 8.42 -21.35 8.74
N ALA A 29 8.96 -20.40 9.52
CA ALA A 29 8.29 -19.13 9.79
C ALA A 29 8.15 -18.27 8.52
N GLN A 30 9.12 -18.30 7.61
CA GLN A 30 9.04 -17.57 6.34
C GLN A 30 7.81 -17.97 5.52
N VAL A 31 7.49 -19.27 5.45
CA VAL A 31 6.29 -19.76 4.74
C VAL A 31 5.01 -19.26 5.42
N LEU A 32 4.97 -19.25 6.76
CA LEU A 32 3.85 -18.69 7.51
C LEU A 32 3.66 -17.19 7.21
N PHE A 33 4.72 -16.39 7.28
CA PHE A 33 4.65 -14.96 6.97
C PHE A 33 4.23 -14.69 5.52
N PHE A 34 4.71 -15.50 4.58
CA PHE A 34 4.28 -15.42 3.19
C PHE A 34 2.76 -15.63 3.04
N VAL A 35 2.19 -16.64 3.70
CA VAL A 35 0.73 -16.89 3.68
C VAL A 35 -0.05 -15.73 4.29
N VAL A 36 0.42 -15.17 5.41
CA VAL A 36 -0.23 -13.99 6.04
C VAL A 36 -0.23 -12.78 5.11
N ILE A 37 0.88 -12.53 4.40
CA ILE A 37 0.98 -11.44 3.41
C ILE A 37 0.01 -11.69 2.24
N MET A 38 -0.09 -12.92 1.74
CA MET A 38 -1.03 -13.26 0.66
C MET A 38 -2.49 -13.05 1.09
N ILE A 39 -2.87 -13.46 2.30
CA ILE A 39 -4.22 -13.22 2.86
C ILE A 39 -4.47 -11.72 3.02
N SER A 40 -3.48 -10.96 3.49
CA SER A 40 -3.60 -9.50 3.65
C SER A 40 -3.78 -8.80 2.31
N PHE A 41 -3.03 -9.22 1.29
CA PHE A 41 -3.15 -8.71 -0.08
C PHE A 41 -4.51 -9.03 -0.69
N ALA A 42 -5.02 -10.26 -0.53
CA ALA A 42 -6.36 -10.62 -0.98
C ALA A 42 -7.45 -9.80 -0.26
N SER A 43 -7.33 -9.66 1.06
CA SER A 43 -8.26 -8.88 1.89
C SER A 43 -8.27 -7.41 1.50
N TYR A 44 -7.12 -6.85 1.13
CA TYR A 44 -7.01 -5.51 0.56
C TYR A 44 -7.85 -5.37 -0.71
N ILE A 45 -7.68 -6.28 -1.69
CA ILE A 45 -8.43 -6.23 -2.95
C ILE A 45 -9.94 -6.36 -2.70
N ILE A 46 -10.37 -7.32 -1.86
CA ILE A 46 -11.78 -7.47 -1.48
C ILE A 46 -12.31 -6.19 -0.82
N GLY A 47 -11.51 -5.57 0.05
CA GLY A 47 -11.85 -4.32 0.72
C GLY A 47 -12.09 -3.14 -0.25
N THR A 48 -11.43 -3.13 -1.41
CA THR A 48 -11.67 -2.10 -2.44
C THR A 48 -13.01 -2.24 -3.15
N ILE A 49 -13.56 -3.47 -3.23
CA ILE A 49 -14.82 -3.78 -3.90
C ILE A 49 -16.04 -3.50 -2.99
N ILE A 50 -15.88 -3.68 -1.68
CA ILE A 50 -16.96 -3.44 -0.70
C ILE A 50 -17.28 -1.93 -0.66
N PRO A 51 -18.57 -1.53 -0.70
CA PRO A 51 -18.96 -0.12 -0.68
C PRO A 51 -18.50 0.58 0.61
N ALA A 52 -17.96 1.79 0.46
CA ALA A 52 -17.47 2.60 1.56
C ALA A 52 -18.61 3.04 2.47
N THR A 53 -18.44 2.84 3.78
CA THR A 53 -19.30 3.44 4.80
C THR A 53 -19.01 4.94 4.91
N PRO A 54 -19.94 5.78 5.41
CA PRO A 54 -19.72 7.23 5.52
C PRO A 54 -18.44 7.60 6.31
N GLN A 55 -18.03 6.78 7.27
CA GLN A 55 -16.78 6.95 8.02
C GLN A 55 -15.52 6.73 7.17
N LYS A 56 -15.59 5.85 6.16
CA LYS A 56 -14.49 5.63 5.21
C LYS A 56 -14.47 6.72 4.14
N GLN A 57 -15.65 7.21 3.74
CA GLN A 57 -15.79 8.34 2.81
C GLN A 57 -15.23 9.63 3.40
N ALA A 58 -15.48 9.91 4.69
CA ALA A 58 -14.87 11.04 5.38
C ALA A 58 -13.33 10.98 5.39
N LYS A 59 -12.75 9.78 5.32
CA LYS A 59 -11.30 9.56 5.21
C LYS A 59 -10.80 9.54 3.75
N GLY A 60 -11.66 9.90 2.79
CA GLY A 60 -11.33 9.99 1.39
C GLY A 60 -11.41 8.68 0.60
N PHE A 61 -11.93 7.59 1.19
CA PHE A 61 -12.09 6.31 0.49
C PHE A 61 -13.51 6.17 -0.06
N PHE A 62 -13.64 6.11 -1.39
CA PHE A 62 -14.93 6.13 -2.08
C PHE A 62 -15.36 4.80 -2.73
N SER A 63 -14.53 3.74 -2.63
CA SER A 63 -14.73 2.40 -3.25
C SER A 63 -14.99 2.42 -4.76
N TYR A 64 -14.94 1.25 -5.40
CA TYR A 64 -15.47 1.08 -6.76
C TYR A 64 -17.01 1.05 -6.74
N LYS A 65 -17.68 2.21 -6.71
CA LYS A 65 -19.14 2.20 -6.87
C LYS A 65 -19.52 1.79 -8.30
N VAL A 66 -20.06 0.58 -8.44
CA VAL A 66 -20.42 -0.08 -9.72
C VAL A 66 -21.42 0.74 -10.56
N SER A 67 -22.28 1.57 -9.95
CA SER A 67 -23.18 2.47 -10.69
C SER A 67 -22.49 3.72 -11.26
N CYS A 68 -21.21 3.94 -10.98
CA CYS A 68 -20.47 5.14 -11.37
C CYS A 68 -19.04 4.76 -11.82
N LEU A 69 -18.94 4.00 -12.91
CA LEU A 69 -17.67 3.83 -13.64
C LEU A 69 -17.07 5.21 -14.05
N LEU A 70 -17.93 6.23 -14.19
CA LEU A 70 -17.55 7.62 -14.44
C LEU A 70 -16.76 8.25 -13.27
N SER A 71 -17.18 8.03 -12.02
CA SER A 71 -16.56 8.63 -10.82
C SER A 71 -15.14 8.11 -10.52
N THR A 72 -14.88 6.82 -10.74
CA THR A 72 -13.53 6.25 -10.50
C THR A 72 -12.50 6.74 -11.51
N ALA A 73 -12.94 7.04 -12.73
CA ALA A 73 -12.11 7.68 -13.74
C ALA A 73 -11.76 9.13 -13.35
N ASP A 74 -12.68 9.86 -12.70
CA ASP A 74 -12.43 11.23 -12.26
C ASP A 74 -11.40 11.30 -11.12
N ILE A 75 -11.52 10.41 -10.11
CA ILE A 75 -10.52 10.29 -9.03
C ILE A 75 -9.16 9.86 -9.61
N PHE A 76 -9.15 8.91 -10.54
CA PHE A 76 -7.92 8.47 -11.19
C PHE A 76 -7.28 9.60 -12.03
N ALA A 77 -8.07 10.36 -12.78
CA ALA A 77 -7.60 11.46 -13.60
C ALA A 77 -6.98 12.59 -12.76
N THR A 78 -7.62 12.95 -11.65
CA THR A 78 -7.07 13.93 -10.70
C THR A 78 -5.81 13.41 -10.00
N ASN A 79 -5.74 12.09 -9.77
CA ASN A 79 -4.57 11.45 -9.17
C ASN A 79 -3.41 11.18 -10.13
N PHE A 80 -3.63 11.27 -11.45
CA PHE A 80 -2.63 10.89 -12.45
C PHE A 80 -1.42 11.82 -12.47
N VAL A 81 -1.63 13.13 -12.26
CA VAL A 81 -0.56 14.14 -12.31
C VAL A 81 0.11 14.29 -10.94
N PRO A 82 1.44 14.22 -10.82
CA PRO A 82 2.11 14.29 -9.52
C PRO A 82 1.84 15.62 -8.80
N ASN A 83 1.62 15.55 -7.48
CA ASN A 83 1.56 16.72 -6.61
C ASN A 83 2.60 16.52 -5.50
N TRP A 84 3.79 17.10 -5.69
CA TRP A 84 4.87 16.98 -4.73
C TRP A 84 4.64 17.91 -3.54
N ARG A 85 4.58 17.35 -2.32
CA ARG A 85 4.30 18.11 -1.09
C ARG A 85 5.54 18.23 -0.23
N GLY A 86 5.70 19.41 0.39
CA GLY A 86 6.77 19.71 1.33
C GLY A 86 8.11 20.06 0.67
N PRO A 87 9.11 20.46 1.49
CA PRO A 87 10.42 20.91 1.00
C PRO A 87 11.25 19.81 0.33
N GLU A 88 10.97 18.53 0.62
CA GLU A 88 11.62 17.37 -0.02
C GLU A 88 10.75 16.71 -1.10
N GLY A 89 9.63 17.33 -1.46
CA GLY A 89 8.73 16.87 -2.50
C GLY A 89 9.40 16.92 -3.88
N SER A 90 10.03 15.82 -4.29
CA SER A 90 10.63 15.66 -5.61
C SER A 90 10.50 14.21 -6.09
N PHE A 91 10.59 14.01 -7.40
CA PHE A 91 10.56 12.68 -8.00
C PHE A 91 11.65 11.77 -7.40
N PHE A 92 12.90 12.24 -7.35
CA PHE A 92 14.01 11.46 -6.80
C PHE A 92 13.90 11.25 -5.29
N GLY A 93 13.29 12.18 -4.56
CA GLY A 93 12.96 12.01 -3.14
C GLY A 93 11.98 10.85 -2.92
N MET A 94 10.89 10.79 -3.69
CA MET A 94 9.93 9.68 -3.58
C MET A 94 10.52 8.36 -4.09
N PHE A 95 11.34 8.39 -5.14
CA PHE A 95 12.05 7.22 -5.64
C PHE A 95 12.99 6.63 -4.59
N SER A 96 13.74 7.44 -3.84
CA SER A 96 14.66 6.94 -2.82
C SER A 96 13.94 6.26 -1.64
N ILE A 97 12.73 6.70 -1.32
CA ILE A 97 11.86 6.06 -0.31
C ILE A 97 11.29 4.74 -0.84
N PHE A 98 10.92 4.68 -2.13
CA PHE A 98 10.38 3.47 -2.76
C PHE A 98 11.45 2.42 -3.05
N PHE A 99 12.66 2.82 -3.43
CA PHE A 99 13.72 1.94 -3.93
C PHE A 99 14.03 0.74 -3.00
N PRO A 100 14.16 0.90 -1.67
CA PRO A 100 14.36 -0.22 -0.75
C PRO A 100 13.31 -1.34 -0.88
N SER A 101 12.07 -1.02 -1.26
CA SER A 101 11.01 -2.03 -1.44
C SER A 101 11.27 -2.99 -2.61
N ALA A 102 11.96 -2.53 -3.66
CA ALA A 102 12.31 -3.33 -4.83
C ALA A 102 13.63 -4.12 -4.65
N THR A 103 14.35 -3.91 -3.54
CA THR A 103 15.58 -4.64 -3.23
C THR A 103 15.27 -6.04 -2.65
N GLY A 104 16.31 -6.81 -2.29
CA GLY A 104 16.13 -8.14 -1.68
C GLY A 104 16.09 -9.31 -2.68
N ILE A 105 16.29 -9.04 -3.97
CA ILE A 105 16.33 -10.05 -5.05
C ILE A 105 17.37 -11.17 -4.79
N LEU A 106 18.44 -10.85 -4.05
CA LEU A 106 19.54 -11.76 -3.73
C LEU A 106 19.24 -12.72 -2.58
N ALA A 107 18.11 -12.59 -1.88
CA ALA A 107 17.76 -13.45 -0.74
C ALA A 107 17.64 -14.94 -1.15
N GLY A 108 17.15 -15.22 -2.37
CA GLY A 108 17.03 -16.58 -2.88
C GLY A 108 18.36 -17.26 -3.21
N ALA A 109 19.41 -16.49 -3.48
CA ALA A 109 20.75 -17.04 -3.70
C ALA A 109 21.39 -17.53 -2.39
N ASN A 110 20.98 -16.98 -1.24
CA ASN A 110 21.54 -17.36 0.07
C ASN A 110 21.16 -18.78 0.51
N ILE A 111 20.11 -19.37 -0.09
CA ILE A 111 19.66 -20.75 0.17
C ILE A 111 19.96 -21.69 -1.02
N SER A 112 20.91 -21.32 -1.88
CA SER A 112 21.21 -22.08 -3.09
C SER A 112 21.69 -23.51 -2.83
N GLY A 113 22.28 -23.76 -1.66
CA GLY A 113 22.80 -25.09 -1.26
C GLY A 113 21.72 -26.15 -1.06
N ASP A 114 20.49 -25.74 -0.76
CA ASP A 114 19.35 -26.65 -0.51
C ASP A 114 18.52 -26.95 -1.77
N LEU A 115 18.91 -26.38 -2.92
CA LEU A 115 18.19 -26.54 -4.18
C LEU A 115 18.66 -27.78 -4.93
N LYS A 116 17.71 -28.58 -5.42
CA LYS A 116 18.00 -29.74 -6.30
C LYS A 116 18.81 -29.35 -7.55
N ASN A 117 18.55 -28.17 -8.13
CA ASN A 117 19.23 -27.65 -9.32
C ASN A 117 19.36 -26.11 -9.26
N PRO A 118 20.37 -25.54 -8.59
CA PRO A 118 20.46 -24.10 -8.32
C PRO A 118 20.63 -23.25 -9.60
N ALA A 119 21.40 -23.73 -10.58
CA ALA A 119 21.68 -23.01 -11.84
C ALA A 119 20.42 -22.68 -12.66
N MET A 120 19.36 -23.49 -12.52
CA MET A 120 18.07 -23.26 -13.19
C MET A 120 17.01 -22.68 -12.25
N ALA A 121 17.02 -23.07 -10.97
CA ALA A 121 16.01 -22.65 -9.99
C ALA A 121 16.14 -21.18 -9.58
N ILE A 122 17.38 -20.69 -9.37
CA ILE A 122 17.63 -19.29 -8.98
C ILE A 122 17.13 -18.31 -10.05
N PRO A 123 17.58 -18.36 -11.32
CA PRO A 123 17.17 -17.37 -12.31
C PRO A 123 15.66 -17.40 -12.58
N ARG A 124 15.04 -18.58 -12.59
CA ARG A 124 13.58 -18.71 -12.79
C ARG A 124 12.79 -18.18 -11.60
N GLY A 125 13.19 -18.54 -10.38
CA GLY A 125 12.53 -18.09 -9.16
C GLY A 125 12.63 -16.57 -9.00
N THR A 126 13.83 -16.02 -9.19
CA THR A 126 14.06 -14.58 -9.13
C THR A 126 13.25 -13.81 -10.17
N LEU A 127 13.23 -14.23 -11.43
CA LEU A 127 12.48 -13.52 -12.48
C LEU A 127 10.96 -13.57 -12.21
N LEU A 128 10.45 -14.73 -11.80
CA LEU A 128 9.03 -14.88 -11.46
C LEU A 128 8.65 -14.01 -10.25
N ALA A 129 9.51 -13.96 -9.23
CA ALA A 129 9.30 -13.12 -8.06
C ALA A 129 9.28 -11.62 -8.42
N ILE A 130 10.23 -11.15 -9.23
CA ILE A 130 10.27 -9.75 -9.70
C ILE A 130 9.00 -9.39 -10.48
N LEU A 131 8.58 -10.25 -11.41
CA LEU A 131 7.35 -10.00 -12.18
C LEU A 131 6.13 -9.98 -11.26
N GLY A 132 6.03 -10.93 -10.32
CA GLY A 132 4.93 -11.00 -9.36
C GLY A 132 4.83 -9.78 -8.45
N THR A 133 5.94 -9.31 -7.88
CA THR A 133 5.95 -8.10 -7.03
C THR A 133 5.73 -6.82 -7.83
N THR A 134 6.24 -6.74 -9.07
CA THR A 134 5.98 -5.59 -9.95
C THR A 134 4.49 -5.48 -10.27
N VAL A 135 3.84 -6.61 -10.60
CA VAL A 135 2.39 -6.64 -10.85
C VAL A 135 1.61 -6.24 -9.60
N SER A 136 1.98 -6.73 -8.41
CA SER A 136 1.28 -6.36 -7.18
C SER A 136 1.42 -4.87 -6.84
N TYR A 137 2.59 -4.26 -7.08
CA TYR A 137 2.79 -2.81 -6.92
C TYR A 137 1.94 -2.00 -7.89
N ILE A 138 1.84 -2.41 -9.14
CA ILE A 138 0.98 -1.74 -10.14
C ILE A 138 -0.49 -1.83 -9.73
N ILE A 139 -0.95 -3.02 -9.29
CA ILE A 139 -2.33 -3.22 -8.84
C ILE A 139 -2.65 -2.27 -7.68
N ILE A 140 -1.84 -2.28 -6.61
CA ILE A 140 -2.07 -1.43 -5.43
C ILE A 140 -2.04 0.06 -5.82
N SER A 141 -1.09 0.48 -6.65
CA SER A 141 -0.98 1.87 -7.07
C SER A 141 -2.20 2.32 -7.87
N ALA A 142 -2.66 1.50 -8.82
CA ALA A 142 -3.86 1.77 -9.61
C ALA A 142 -5.11 1.82 -8.73
N THR A 143 -5.28 0.86 -7.81
CA THR A 143 -6.46 0.78 -6.95
C THR A 143 -6.56 1.92 -5.94
N ILE A 144 -5.43 2.33 -5.33
CA ILE A 144 -5.42 3.53 -4.46
C ILE A 144 -5.70 4.79 -5.28
N GLY A 145 -5.02 4.93 -6.43
CA GLY A 145 -5.19 6.08 -7.32
C GLY A 145 -6.62 6.26 -7.84
N SER A 146 -7.40 5.18 -7.98
CA SER A 146 -8.80 5.23 -8.42
C SER A 146 -9.83 5.36 -7.30
N CYS A 147 -9.50 4.94 -6.07
CA CYS A 147 -10.48 4.81 -4.99
C CYS A 147 -10.30 5.81 -3.84
N VAL A 148 -9.17 6.53 -3.80
CA VAL A 148 -8.81 7.43 -2.69
C VAL A 148 -8.49 8.83 -3.21
N VAL A 149 -9.11 9.85 -2.61
CA VAL A 149 -8.78 11.26 -2.86
C VAL A 149 -7.55 11.70 -2.07
N ARG A 150 -6.83 12.72 -2.55
CA ARG A 150 -5.54 13.16 -1.98
C ARG A 150 -5.66 13.79 -0.60
N ASP A 151 -6.77 14.48 -0.37
CA ASP A 151 -7.05 15.23 0.85
C ASP A 151 -8.43 14.83 1.36
N ALA A 152 -8.52 14.62 2.67
CA ALA A 152 -9.77 14.30 3.37
C ALA A 152 -9.65 14.73 4.84
N SER A 153 -10.69 15.39 5.36
CA SER A 153 -10.70 15.90 6.73
C SER A 153 -10.86 14.80 7.79
N GLY A 154 -11.52 13.68 7.44
CA GLY A 154 -11.87 12.62 8.38
C GLY A 154 -13.08 12.93 9.26
N ILE A 155 -13.75 14.08 9.07
CA ILE A 155 -14.85 14.56 9.92
C ILE A 155 -16.19 14.27 9.24
N LEU A 156 -17.14 13.67 9.96
CA LEU A 156 -18.46 13.33 9.40
C LEU A 156 -19.37 14.55 9.16
N ASN A 157 -19.10 15.66 9.87
CA ASN A 157 -19.87 16.89 9.78
C ASN A 157 -19.62 17.67 8.48
N ASP A 158 -18.58 17.32 7.72
CA ASP A 158 -18.26 17.93 6.43
C ASP A 158 -19.08 17.32 5.28
N SER A 159 -20.10 16.51 5.61
CA SER A 159 -21.05 15.98 4.63
C SER A 159 -22.10 17.05 4.27
N LEU A 160 -22.21 17.34 2.97
CA LEU A 160 -23.13 18.34 2.47
C LEU A 160 -24.55 17.78 2.48
N SER A 161 -25.44 18.42 3.25
CA SER A 161 -26.88 18.14 3.20
C SER A 161 -27.49 18.83 1.97
N LEU A 162 -28.30 18.10 1.20
CA LEU A 162 -29.00 18.52 -0.05
C LEU A 162 -29.81 19.84 0.03
N THR A 163 -29.91 20.47 1.20
CA THR A 163 -30.68 21.68 1.48
C THR A 163 -29.83 22.94 1.68
N THR A 164 -28.51 22.83 1.82
CA THR A 164 -27.63 24.00 1.93
C THR A 164 -26.98 24.25 0.59
N SER A 165 -27.33 25.37 -0.01
CA SER A 165 -26.89 25.84 -1.32
C SER A 165 -25.40 25.65 -1.56
N ASN A 166 -25.07 25.09 -2.73
CA ASN A 166 -23.77 24.92 -3.40
C ASN A 166 -22.87 26.19 -3.49
N GLU A 167 -23.12 27.24 -2.72
CA GLU A 167 -22.47 28.54 -2.93
C GLU A 167 -21.09 28.65 -2.28
N ASN A 168 -20.71 27.75 -1.38
CA ASN A 168 -19.41 27.79 -0.69
C ASN A 168 -18.57 26.50 -0.78
N CYS A 169 -19.03 25.43 -1.45
CA CYS A 169 -18.23 24.21 -1.56
C CYS A 169 -17.14 24.39 -2.62
N THR A 170 -15.88 24.29 -2.20
CA THR A 170 -14.72 24.43 -3.09
C THR A 170 -13.87 23.19 -3.04
N GLY A 171 -13.90 22.37 -4.09
CA GLY A 171 -13.05 21.18 -4.17
C GLY A 171 -13.63 20.06 -5.00
N PHE A 172 -12.80 19.06 -5.29
CA PHE A 172 -13.21 17.87 -6.03
C PHE A 172 -14.17 16.98 -5.21
N ALA A 173 -14.07 17.03 -3.88
CA ALA A 173 -14.93 16.30 -2.95
C ALA A 173 -16.41 16.74 -2.98
N CYS A 174 -16.69 17.97 -3.46
CA CYS A 174 -18.06 18.50 -3.60
C CYS A 174 -18.93 17.63 -4.51
N HIS A 175 -18.35 17.06 -5.58
CA HIS A 175 -19.04 16.12 -6.48
C HIS A 175 -19.49 14.83 -5.78
N TYR A 176 -18.92 14.54 -4.61
CA TYR A 176 -19.20 13.37 -3.79
C TYR A 176 -20.03 13.69 -2.54
N GLY A 177 -20.50 14.93 -2.37
CA GLY A 177 -21.28 15.37 -1.22
C GLY A 177 -20.45 15.66 0.02
N TRP A 178 -19.18 16.01 -0.14
CA TRP A 178 -18.26 16.34 0.96
C TRP A 178 -17.57 17.69 0.71
N ASP A 179 -17.34 18.46 1.77
CA ASP A 179 -16.67 19.77 1.73
C ASP A 179 -15.34 19.71 2.49
N PHE A 180 -14.30 19.20 1.83
CA PHE A 180 -12.92 19.14 2.30
C PHE A 180 -11.91 19.21 1.14
#